data_AF-A0A915HGI7-F1
#
_entry.id   AF-A0A915HGI7-F1
#
_cell.length_a   1.000
_cell.length_b   1.000
_cell.length_c   1.000
_cell.angle_alpha   90.00
_cell.angle_beta   90.00
_cell.angle_gamma   90.00
#
_symmetry.space_group_name_H-M   'P 1'
#
loop_
_entity.id
_entity.type
_entity.pdbx_description
1 polymer ?
#
loop_
_entity_poly.entity_id
_entity_poly.type
_entity_poly.pdbx_seq_one_letter_code
_entity_poly.pdbx_strand_id
1 'polypeptide(L)'
;MFPSTAVEGKSLLDDEIGFAKLPTAEKLGMLGVDQDALKDPMALTSSMQDSLSFIMQSLNDSFLSEIGEQRKSLIFDCLFDRHSCNNDKDIIRIRNSVYGNCFSFNNNNATLPKYTISAGMENGLKMIMHIDQTDYNCNVEQAGIRMIIHDQDVQPTPEMDGYYIETGVVTYFNIIQ
;
A
#
# COMPACT_ATOMS: atom_id res chain seq x y z
N MET A 1 18.92 -36.75 -11.34
CA MET A 1 18.52 -37.21 -12.68
C MET A 1 17.03 -36.92 -12.82
N PHE A 2 16.71 -35.73 -13.31
CA PHE A 2 15.36 -35.31 -13.69
C PHE A 2 15.41 -35.04 -15.19
N PRO A 3 14.41 -35.46 -15.99
CA PRO A 3 14.49 -35.37 -17.43
C PRO A 3 14.32 -33.91 -17.87
N SER A 4 15.23 -33.48 -18.74
CA SER A 4 15.11 -32.25 -19.53
C SER A 4 14.17 -32.53 -20.70
N THR A 5 13.02 -31.87 -20.70
CA THR A 5 12.23 -31.65 -21.92
C THR A 5 12.22 -30.15 -22.17
N ALA A 6 12.92 -29.73 -23.23
CA ALA A 6 12.89 -28.37 -23.73
C ALA A 6 11.47 -28.04 -24.20
N VAL A 7 10.86 -27.02 -23.59
CA VAL A 7 9.64 -26.39 -24.10
C VAL A 7 10.10 -25.15 -24.85
N GLU A 8 9.81 -25.10 -26.15
CA GLU A 8 10.06 -23.95 -27.01
C GLU A 8 9.45 -22.68 -26.40
N GLY A 9 10.28 -21.64 -26.27
CA GLY A 9 9.88 -20.35 -25.76
C GLY A 9 8.88 -19.69 -26.70
N LYS A 10 7.61 -19.70 -26.32
CA LYS A 10 6.61 -18.77 -26.85
C LYS A 10 6.69 -17.50 -25.99
N SER A 11 7.09 -16.39 -26.59
CA SER A 11 7.04 -15.08 -25.94
C SER A 11 5.59 -14.80 -25.55
N LEU A 12 5.31 -14.74 -24.25
CA LEU A 12 4.03 -14.28 -23.69
C LEU A 12 3.91 -12.75 -23.78
N LEU A 13 4.31 -12.17 -24.91
CA LEU A 13 4.21 -10.73 -25.17
C LEU A 13 3.10 -10.37 -26.16
N ASP A 14 2.31 -11.34 -26.63
CA ASP A 14 1.29 -11.13 -27.67
C ASP A 14 -0.14 -11.53 -27.28
N ASP A 15 -0.45 -11.75 -26.00
CA ASP A 15 -1.81 -12.06 -25.55
C ASP A 15 -2.40 -10.90 -24.72
N GLU A 16 -3.12 -10.03 -25.43
CA GLU A 16 -4.30 -9.24 -24.99
C GLU A 16 -4.29 -8.53 -23.62
N ILE A 17 -3.29 -7.71 -23.33
CA ILE A 17 -3.51 -6.48 -22.54
C ILE A 17 -3.34 -5.30 -23.48
N GLY A 18 -4.47 -4.80 -23.97
CA GLY A 18 -4.53 -3.72 -24.94
C GLY A 18 -3.91 -2.42 -24.43
N PHE A 19 -2.66 -2.17 -24.81
CA PHE A 19 -2.11 -0.81 -24.92
C PHE A 19 -2.78 0.02 -26.04
N ALA A 20 -3.67 -0.61 -26.82
CA ALA A 20 -4.45 0.01 -27.88
C ALA A 20 -5.71 0.72 -27.34
N LYS A 21 -5.51 1.78 -26.55
CA LYS A 21 -6.37 2.97 -26.44
C LYS A 21 -5.79 3.88 -25.35
N LEU A 22 -4.67 4.54 -25.65
CA LEU A 22 -4.39 5.79 -24.97
C LEU A 22 -5.60 6.71 -25.16
N PRO A 23 -6.13 7.34 -24.10
CA PRO A 23 -7.22 8.30 -24.24
C PRO A 23 -6.77 9.43 -25.18
N THR A 24 -7.63 9.78 -26.14
CA THR A 24 -7.38 10.91 -27.04
C THR A 24 -7.22 12.21 -26.23
N ALA A 25 -6.41 13.16 -26.72
CA ALA A 25 -6.15 14.44 -26.04
C ALA A 25 -7.44 15.20 -25.61
N GLU A 26 -8.53 15.02 -26.36
CA GLU A 26 -9.86 15.56 -26.06
C GLU A 26 -10.52 14.90 -24.82
N LYS A 27 -10.37 13.57 -24.66
CA LYS A 27 -10.84 12.83 -23.48
C LYS A 27 -9.99 13.08 -22.24
N LEU A 28 -8.70 13.36 -22.42
CA LEU A 28 -7.79 13.77 -21.35
C LEU A 28 -8.15 15.16 -20.81
N GLY A 29 -8.48 16.11 -21.70
CA GLY A 29 -8.97 17.43 -21.30
C GLY A 29 -10.26 17.39 -20.48
N MET A 30 -11.16 16.43 -20.74
CA MET A 30 -12.37 16.21 -19.93
C MET A 30 -12.09 15.61 -18.54
N LEU A 31 -10.95 14.96 -18.36
CA LEU A 31 -10.47 14.41 -17.07
C LEU A 31 -9.61 15.42 -16.30
N GLY A 32 -9.46 16.65 -16.79
CA GLY A 32 -8.62 17.69 -16.17
C GLY A 32 -7.12 17.49 -16.38
N VAL A 33 -6.73 16.60 -17.31
CA VAL A 33 -5.31 16.33 -17.58
C VAL A 33 -4.75 17.41 -18.51
N ASP A 34 -3.69 18.09 -18.08
CA ASP A 34 -3.02 19.12 -18.87
C ASP A 34 -2.39 18.48 -20.12
N GLN A 35 -2.74 18.97 -21.31
CA GLN A 35 -2.22 18.43 -22.58
C GLN A 35 -0.72 18.67 -22.74
N ASP A 36 -0.16 19.69 -22.08
CA ASP A 36 1.28 19.92 -22.06
C ASP A 36 2.00 18.93 -21.14
N ALA A 37 1.31 18.36 -20.15
CA ALA A 37 1.82 17.26 -19.31
C ALA A 37 2.00 15.95 -20.10
N LEU A 38 1.32 15.77 -21.25
CA LEU A 38 1.48 14.58 -22.09
C LEU A 38 2.90 14.45 -22.70
N LYS A 39 3.66 15.55 -22.75
CA LYS A 39 5.04 15.58 -23.27
C LYS A 39 6.07 15.17 -22.22
N ASP A 40 5.69 15.14 -20.95
CA ASP A 40 6.54 14.77 -19.82
C ASP A 40 5.87 13.63 -19.03
N PRO A 41 6.42 12.40 -19.07
CA PRO A 41 5.86 11.26 -18.36
C PRO A 41 5.62 11.53 -16.86
N MET A 42 6.46 12.36 -16.22
CA MET A 42 6.34 12.68 -14.79
C MET A 42 5.20 13.68 -14.52
N ALA A 43 5.00 14.65 -15.41
CA ALA A 43 3.88 15.58 -15.31
C ALA A 43 2.54 14.88 -15.62
N LEU A 44 2.56 13.90 -16.53
CA LEU A 44 1.38 13.11 -16.86
C LEU A 44 0.96 12.24 -15.68
N THR A 45 1.88 11.53 -15.02
CA THR A 45 1.56 10.70 -13.85
C THR A 45 1.03 11.56 -12.70
N SER A 46 1.62 12.72 -12.44
CA SER A 46 1.13 13.63 -11.39
C SER A 46 -0.28 14.16 -11.71
N SER A 47 -0.54 14.56 -12.95
CA SER A 47 -1.86 15.03 -13.34
C SER A 47 -2.94 13.93 -13.25
N MET A 48 -2.60 12.69 -13.63
CA MET A 48 -3.52 11.55 -13.47
C MET A 48 -3.77 11.21 -12.00
N GLN A 49 -2.75 11.31 -11.14
CA GLN A 49 -2.85 11.15 -9.69
C GLN A 49 -3.85 12.15 -9.09
N ASP A 50 -3.73 13.42 -9.46
CA ASP A 50 -4.57 14.50 -8.95
C ASP A 50 -6.05 14.29 -9.33
N SER A 51 -6.32 13.99 -10.61
CA SER A 51 -7.67 13.72 -11.09
C SER A 51 -8.29 12.48 -10.41
N LEU A 52 -7.52 11.41 -10.24
CA LEU A 52 -7.99 10.22 -9.54
C LEU A 52 -8.30 10.52 -8.07
N SER A 53 -7.45 11.28 -7.40
CA SER A 53 -7.64 11.67 -6.00
C SER A 53 -8.93 12.48 -5.80
N PHE A 54 -9.26 13.36 -6.74
CA PHE A 54 -10.49 14.15 -6.72
C PHE A 54 -11.73 13.26 -6.84
N ILE A 55 -11.70 12.30 -7.77
CA ILE A 55 -12.80 11.33 -7.95
C ILE A 55 -12.97 10.49 -6.69
N MET A 56 -11.88 9.96 -6.13
CA MET A 56 -11.94 9.13 -4.92
C MET A 56 -12.53 9.88 -3.73
N GLN A 57 -12.24 11.18 -3.57
CA GLN A 57 -12.82 12.00 -2.50
C GLN A 57 -14.34 12.20 -2.62
N SER A 58 -14.91 12.05 -3.81
CA SER A 58 -16.36 12.15 -4.05
C SER A 58 -17.13 10.85 -3.77
N LEU A 59 -16.43 9.75 -3.52
CA LEU A 59 -17.02 8.43 -3.29
C LEU A 59 -17.28 8.18 -1.80
N ASN A 60 -18.20 7.25 -1.54
CA ASN A 60 -18.54 6.87 -0.17
C ASN A 60 -17.41 6.10 0.52
N ASP A 61 -17.07 6.49 1.74
CA ASP A 61 -16.04 5.86 2.56
C ASP A 61 -16.21 4.35 2.74
N SER A 62 -17.46 3.86 2.88
CA SER A 62 -17.74 2.44 3.01
C SER A 62 -17.35 1.66 1.75
N PHE A 63 -17.64 2.23 0.57
CA PHE A 63 -17.32 1.60 -0.71
C PHE A 63 -15.81 1.59 -0.93
N LEU A 64 -15.14 2.73 -0.68
CA LEU A 64 -13.68 2.83 -0.76
C LEU A 64 -12.99 1.83 0.18
N SER A 65 -13.54 1.63 1.38
CA SER A 65 -13.00 0.68 2.35
C SER A 65 -13.15 -0.79 1.90
N GLU A 66 -14.15 -1.09 1.09
CA GLU A 66 -14.42 -2.42 0.54
C GLU A 66 -13.51 -2.75 -0.63
N ILE A 67 -13.28 -1.79 -1.53
CA ILE A 67 -12.41 -1.99 -2.70
C ILE A 67 -10.92 -1.80 -2.38
N GLY A 68 -10.60 -1.12 -1.28
CA GLY A 68 -9.21 -0.92 -0.86
C GLY A 68 -8.56 -2.20 -0.35
N GLU A 69 -7.24 -2.16 -0.19
CA GLU A 69 -6.45 -3.30 0.27
C GLU A 69 -6.99 -3.86 1.59
N GLN A 70 -7.12 -5.19 1.67
CA GLN A 70 -7.70 -5.85 2.84
C GLN A 70 -6.60 -6.31 3.80
N ARG A 71 -6.87 -6.27 5.12
CA ARG A 71 -5.89 -6.61 6.16
C ARG A 71 -5.22 -7.96 5.93
N LYS A 72 -6.02 -8.96 5.53
CA LYS A 72 -5.55 -10.35 5.33
C LYS A 72 -4.68 -10.51 4.09
N SER A 73 -4.80 -9.61 3.12
CA SER A 73 -4.00 -9.61 1.90
C SER A 73 -2.65 -8.92 2.13
N LEU A 74 -2.64 -7.83 2.92
CA LEU A 74 -1.42 -7.08 3.26
C LEU A 74 -0.61 -7.70 4.41
N ILE A 75 -1.25 -8.07 5.53
CA ILE A 75 -0.58 -8.55 6.74
C ILE A 75 -0.69 -10.08 6.78
N PHE A 76 0.40 -10.74 6.39
CA PHE A 76 0.50 -12.19 6.36
C PHE A 76 0.70 -12.79 7.75
N ASP A 77 1.59 -12.21 8.56
CA ASP A 77 1.84 -12.64 9.95
C ASP A 77 2.15 -11.44 10.86
N CYS A 78 1.78 -11.56 12.14
CA CYS A 78 1.97 -10.52 13.15
C CYS A 78 2.27 -11.15 14.51
N LEU A 79 3.39 -10.72 15.11
CA LEU A 79 3.81 -11.08 16.45
C LEU A 79 4.09 -9.81 17.26
N PHE A 80 3.65 -9.79 18.50
CA PHE A 80 4.03 -8.79 19.49
C PHE A 80 4.36 -9.48 20.81
N ASP A 81 5.52 -9.17 21.39
CA ASP A 81 6.01 -9.82 22.61
C ASP A 81 5.96 -11.36 22.53
N ARG A 82 6.44 -11.93 21.42
CA ARG A 82 6.44 -13.38 21.12
C ARG A 82 5.05 -14.04 21.01
N HIS A 83 3.97 -13.25 21.00
CA HIS A 83 2.60 -13.75 20.86
C HIS A 83 1.97 -13.29 19.55
N SER A 84 1.17 -14.16 18.94
CA SER A 84 0.39 -13.80 17.75
C SER A 84 -0.59 -12.69 18.08
N CYS A 85 -0.60 -11.65 17.23
CA CYS A 85 -1.52 -10.53 17.35
C CYS A 85 -2.96 -11.00 17.16
N ASN A 86 -3.89 -10.42 17.91
CA ASN A 86 -5.30 -10.58 17.62
C ASN A 86 -5.69 -9.65 16.45
N ASN A 87 -5.86 -10.23 15.28
CA ASN A 87 -6.16 -9.53 14.04
C ASN A 87 -7.37 -8.58 14.07
N ASP A 88 -8.35 -8.82 14.95
CA ASP A 88 -9.58 -8.02 15.01
C ASP A 88 -9.56 -6.98 16.14
N LYS A 89 -8.64 -7.14 17.11
CA LYS A 89 -8.56 -6.27 18.31
C LYS A 89 -7.29 -5.42 18.36
N ASP A 90 -6.19 -5.98 17.89
CA ASP A 90 -4.86 -5.37 18.01
C ASP A 90 -4.52 -4.53 16.77
N ILE A 91 -5.23 -4.73 15.66
CA ILE A 91 -5.04 -4.03 14.38
C ILE A 91 -6.37 -3.42 13.96
N ILE A 92 -6.42 -2.11 13.81
CA ILE A 92 -7.60 -1.40 13.30
C ILE A 92 -7.36 -0.89 11.89
N ARG A 93 -8.43 -0.82 11.09
CA ARG A 93 -8.39 -0.17 9.77
C ARG A 93 -8.63 1.32 9.93
N ILE A 94 -7.77 2.13 9.32
CA ILE A 94 -7.87 3.58 9.22
C ILE A 94 -7.92 3.92 7.74
N ARG A 95 -8.88 4.74 7.33
CA ARG A 95 -8.97 5.20 5.94
C ARG A 95 -8.06 6.41 5.74
N ASN A 96 -7.31 6.41 4.66
CA ASN A 96 -6.51 7.53 4.18
C ASN A 96 -6.94 7.87 2.74
N SER A 97 -7.03 9.16 2.40
CA SER A 97 -7.48 9.61 1.08
C SER A 97 -6.45 9.41 -0.03
N VAL A 98 -5.18 9.26 0.32
CA VAL A 98 -4.05 9.10 -0.62
C VAL A 98 -3.68 7.61 -0.75
N TYR A 99 -3.56 6.91 0.38
CA TYR A 99 -3.07 5.53 0.45
C TYR A 99 -4.18 4.48 0.61
N GLY A 100 -5.45 4.88 0.72
CA GLY A 100 -6.57 3.96 0.84
C GLY A 100 -6.70 3.34 2.24
N ASN A 101 -6.74 2.01 2.32
CA ASN A 101 -6.86 1.29 3.59
C ASN A 101 -5.50 1.19 4.29
N CYS A 102 -5.37 1.85 5.44
CA CYS A 102 -4.23 1.71 6.33
C CYS A 102 -4.59 0.81 7.52
N PHE A 103 -3.58 0.19 8.12
CA PHE A 103 -3.75 -0.69 9.28
C PHE A 103 -2.83 -0.22 10.41
N SER A 104 -3.41 0.06 11.57
CA SER A 104 -2.69 0.59 12.73
C SER A 104 -2.73 -0.45 13.85
N PHE A 105 -1.54 -0.89 14.25
CA PHE A 105 -1.36 -1.73 15.42
C PHE A 105 -1.44 -0.87 16.69
N ASN A 106 -2.13 -1.36 17.72
CA ASN A 106 -2.13 -0.76 19.05
C ASN A 106 -2.62 0.71 19.10
N ASN A 107 -3.64 1.03 18.30
CA ASN A 107 -4.30 2.32 18.31
C ASN A 107 -5.27 2.45 19.50
N ASN A 108 -5.63 3.67 19.93
CA ASN A 108 -6.52 3.90 21.09
C ASN A 108 -7.93 3.28 20.95
N ASN A 109 -8.39 2.97 19.73
CA ASN A 109 -9.62 2.18 19.53
C ASN A 109 -9.47 0.67 19.83
N ALA A 110 -8.25 0.18 20.06
CA ALA A 110 -8.01 -1.20 20.50
C ALA A 110 -8.44 -1.38 21.97
N THR A 111 -8.89 -2.60 22.33
CA THR A 111 -9.55 -2.85 23.62
C THR A 111 -8.67 -2.53 24.84
N LEU A 112 -7.35 -2.72 24.71
CA LEU A 112 -6.34 -2.40 25.73
C LEU A 112 -5.02 -2.06 25.03
N PRO A 113 -4.29 -1.02 25.50
CA PRO A 113 -2.97 -0.70 24.98
C PRO A 113 -1.99 -1.85 25.26
N LYS A 114 -1.27 -2.26 24.22
CA LYS A 114 -0.16 -3.22 24.27
C LYS A 114 1.12 -2.47 24.61
N TYR A 115 1.89 -3.04 25.54
CA TYR A 115 3.21 -2.54 25.90
C TYR A 115 4.15 -3.72 26.15
N THR A 116 5.45 -3.48 26.00
CA THR A 116 6.49 -4.41 26.38
C THR A 116 7.48 -3.71 27.29
N ILE A 117 7.97 -4.42 28.31
CA ILE A 117 8.99 -3.92 29.24
C ILE A 117 10.41 -4.38 28.86
N SER A 118 10.50 -5.32 27.92
CA SER A 118 11.76 -5.94 27.53
C SER A 118 12.18 -5.41 26.17
N ALA A 119 13.34 -4.78 26.09
CA ALA A 119 13.95 -4.46 24.81
C ALA A 119 14.33 -5.74 24.05
N GLY A 120 14.44 -5.62 22.73
CA GLY A 120 14.87 -6.70 21.84
C GLY A 120 13.87 -7.01 20.74
N MET A 121 14.38 -7.47 19.60
CA MET A 121 13.59 -7.68 18.38
C MET A 121 12.46 -8.70 18.55
N GLU A 122 12.67 -9.73 19.39
CA GLU A 122 11.64 -10.76 19.65
C GLU A 122 10.50 -10.25 20.55
N ASN A 123 10.75 -9.21 21.34
CA ASN A 123 9.76 -8.63 22.25
C ASN A 123 8.98 -7.46 21.63
N GLY A 124 9.44 -6.96 20.47
CA GLY A 124 8.80 -5.88 19.73
C GLY A 124 7.67 -6.35 18.80
N LEU A 125 7.23 -5.45 17.92
CA LEU A 125 6.32 -5.77 16.83
C LEU A 125 7.10 -6.37 15.66
N LYS A 126 6.69 -7.56 15.21
CA LYS A 126 7.23 -8.24 14.04
C LYS A 126 6.10 -8.55 13.09
N MET A 127 6.24 -8.12 11.83
CA MET A 127 5.22 -8.33 10.81
C MET A 127 5.85 -8.94 9.56
N ILE A 128 5.11 -9.85 8.93
CA ILE A 128 5.38 -10.29 7.57
C ILE A 128 4.27 -9.69 6.70
N MET A 129 4.67 -8.92 5.70
CA MET A 129 3.75 -8.20 4.84
C MET A 129 3.85 -8.74 3.42
N HIS A 130 2.72 -8.83 2.74
CA HIS A 130 2.60 -9.28 1.37
C HIS A 130 2.08 -8.13 0.51
N ILE A 131 2.75 -7.86 -0.60
CA ILE A 131 2.39 -6.81 -1.53
C ILE A 131 2.14 -7.46 -2.87
N ASP A 132 0.90 -7.39 -3.33
CA ASP A 132 0.57 -7.81 -4.68
C ASP A 132 0.83 -6.67 -5.66
N GLN A 133 1.87 -6.82 -6.48
CA GLN A 133 2.24 -5.83 -7.48
C GLN A 133 1.36 -5.91 -8.73
N THR A 134 0.56 -6.96 -8.92
CA THR A 134 -0.34 -7.04 -10.09
C THR A 134 -1.51 -6.09 -9.98
N ASP A 135 -1.86 -5.72 -8.75
CA ASP A 135 -2.98 -4.82 -8.43
C ASP A 135 -2.56 -3.33 -8.43
N TYR A 136 -1.31 -3.05 -8.80
CA TYR A 136 -0.80 -1.69 -8.86
C TYR A 136 -1.39 -0.95 -10.04
N ASN A 137 -1.83 0.28 -9.78
CA ASN A 137 -2.22 1.19 -10.84
C ASN A 137 -0.97 1.73 -11.55
N CYS A 138 -1.16 2.26 -12.77
CA CYS A 138 -0.07 2.78 -13.59
C CYS A 138 0.61 4.05 -13.03
N ASN A 139 0.07 4.60 -11.94
CA ASN A 139 0.54 5.82 -11.28
C ASN A 139 1.29 5.55 -9.97
N VAL A 140 1.42 4.30 -9.53
CA VAL A 140 2.29 3.95 -8.41
C VAL A 140 3.73 3.86 -8.89
N GLU A 141 4.57 4.77 -8.40
CA GLU A 141 5.96 4.88 -8.81
C GLU A 141 6.88 3.82 -8.17
N GLN A 142 6.52 3.30 -6.99
CA GLN A 142 7.40 2.40 -6.22
C GLN A 142 6.61 1.34 -5.43
N ALA A 143 7.07 0.08 -5.48
CA ALA A 143 6.48 -1.04 -4.76
C ALA A 143 7.04 -1.22 -3.34
N GLY A 144 6.19 -0.99 -2.34
CA GLY A 144 6.60 -0.96 -0.95
C GLY A 144 5.49 -0.55 -0.01
N ILE A 145 5.85 -0.32 1.25
CA ILE A 145 4.92 -0.01 2.33
C ILE A 145 5.28 1.35 2.91
N ARG A 146 4.26 2.18 3.12
CA ARG A 146 4.37 3.41 3.90
C ARG A 146 4.05 3.09 5.35
N MET A 147 5.05 3.18 6.23
CA MET A 147 4.90 2.93 7.66
C MET A 147 5.10 4.22 8.43
N ILE A 148 4.29 4.45 9.45
CA ILE A 148 4.55 5.54 10.40
C ILE A 148 4.47 5.02 11.83
N ILE A 149 5.24 5.65 12.72
CA ILE A 149 5.25 5.36 14.16
C ILE A 149 4.73 6.64 14.83
N HIS A 150 3.65 6.51 15.60
CA HIS A 150 2.96 7.64 16.20
C HIS A 150 2.40 7.26 17.58
N ASP A 151 2.08 8.26 18.40
CA ASP A 151 1.40 8.07 19.67
C ASP A 151 -0.04 7.57 19.49
N GLN A 152 -0.55 6.79 20.44
CA GLN A 152 -1.84 6.10 20.32
C GLN A 152 -3.04 7.04 20.10
N ASP A 153 -2.97 8.24 20.68
CA ASP A 153 -4.02 9.25 20.65
C ASP A 153 -3.90 10.24 19.48
N VAL A 154 -2.87 10.08 18.66
CA VAL A 154 -2.59 10.98 17.54
C VAL A 154 -3.04 10.34 16.24
N GLN A 155 -3.78 11.10 15.42
CA GLN A 155 -4.17 10.65 14.10
C GLN A 155 -2.93 10.53 13.20
N PRO A 156 -2.67 9.35 12.59
CA PRO A 156 -1.54 9.16 11.70
C PRO A 156 -1.63 10.02 10.41
N THR A 157 -0.51 10.64 10.02
CA THR A 157 -0.38 11.42 8.76
C THR A 157 0.78 10.88 7.89
N PRO A 158 0.56 9.76 7.16
CA PRO A 158 1.60 9.08 6.40
C PRO A 158 2.27 9.91 5.29
N GLU A 159 1.61 10.97 4.84
CA GLU A 159 2.12 11.90 3.83
C GLU A 159 3.31 12.72 4.37
N MET A 160 3.29 13.07 5.66
CA MET A 160 4.32 13.92 6.28
C MET A 160 5.43 13.08 6.91
N ASP A 161 5.07 12.18 7.84
CA ASP A 161 6.03 11.53 8.75
C ASP A 161 6.30 10.06 8.42
N GLY A 162 5.92 9.61 7.22
CA GLY A 162 6.07 8.22 6.85
C GLY A 162 7.48 7.81 6.42
N TYR A 163 7.80 6.57 6.73
CA TYR A 163 8.94 5.83 6.24
C TYR A 163 8.50 4.95 5.08
N TYR A 164 9.32 4.94 4.02
CA TYR A 164 9.13 4.01 2.91
C TYR A 164 9.92 2.73 3.18
N ILE A 165 9.26 1.59 3.03
CA ILE A 165 9.85 0.26 3.21
C ILE A 165 9.78 -0.47 1.88
N GLU A 166 10.94 -0.83 1.35
CA GLU A 166 11.06 -1.59 0.10
C GLU A 166 10.59 -3.03 0.27
N THR A 167 10.13 -3.62 -0.83
CA THR A 167 9.82 -5.06 -0.90
C THR A 167 11.09 -5.90 -1.00
N GLY A 168 10.99 -7.18 -0.62
CA GLY A 168 12.08 -8.15 -0.78
C GLY A 168 13.22 -8.05 0.24
N VAL A 169 13.15 -7.11 1.18
CA VAL A 169 14.14 -6.93 2.26
C VAL A 169 13.48 -7.02 3.63
N VAL A 170 14.29 -7.29 4.65
CA VAL A 170 13.89 -7.19 6.06
C VAL A 170 14.38 -5.86 6.60
N THR A 171 13.47 -5.03 7.11
CA THR A 171 13.77 -3.70 7.65
C THR A 171 13.57 -3.69 9.17
N TYR A 172 14.53 -3.10 9.89
CA TYR A 172 14.51 -2.99 11.34
C TYR A 172 14.35 -1.53 11.77
N PHE A 173 13.37 -1.27 12.62
CA PHE A 173 13.17 0.04 13.26
C PHE A 173 13.41 -0.09 14.75
N ASN A 174 14.30 0.76 15.29
CA ASN A 174 14.52 0.88 16.72
C ASN A 174 13.88 2.19 17.18
N ILE A 175 13.00 2.11 18.17
CA ILE A 175 12.31 3.28 18.74
C ILE A 175 13.02 3.63 20.04
N ILE A 176 13.35 4.90 20.21
CA ILE A 176 13.89 5.46 21.45
C ILE A 176 12.81 6.39 21.99
N GLN A 177 12.30 6.09 23.19
CA GLN A 177 11.26 6.85 23.88
C GLN A 177 11.83 7.47 25.16
#